data_AF-A0A943YPX2-F1
#
_entry.id   AF-A0A943YPX2-F1
#
_cell.length_a   1.000
_cell.length_b   1.000
_cell.length_c   1.000
_cell.angle_alpha   90.00
_cell.angle_beta   90.00
_cell.angle_gamma   90.00
#
_symmetry.space_group_name_H-M   'P 1'
#
loop_
_entity.id
_entity.type
_entity.pdbx_description
1 polymer ?
#
loop_
_entity_poly.entity_id
_entity_poly.type
_entity_poly.pdbx_seq_one_letter_code
_entity_poly.pdbx_strand_id
1 'polypeptide(L)'
;MSQVFRLDRRAVGKISLLTAIFYFSAYFYRFFTLGYAHDSLLIDQSIDMTWQIQLGRFLQPVYLLFRGDIAVPYLIGLLAYLYLAAAICLVVDLLSLSSTLSISLVCMALCANTTLTRLHGTFHMMADSYMLALLLSVLCVFVAVRLRHGVWLAPVLLCGSAALYQSYVPVATVFFLILLVHHALDGFSFRALLLRGVRYLGVLIAGLVFYSLCLRVVYALTGQTAADSYNGMAGMGNFEGYSIVDLLRRAYLFPFEKMARPQTAFPCAAAAAYGFLLLFSLAAVCYLLHARRIALPCAALTFVFLLLVPFGANFIYLLSKGMVHDLMIYAFFFCAVLPISLADRLRPLAGKAIRLAVPLAACCLSLVYFSDAIFANQFILRRDLSYNATLSTVTRMLERAVQVEGYQPGVTPVAFAGVMSDSHLYMERPGFEAINDFDFYVYSITYEQTYPWFFHMILGDPIRMADEAERMALAYSDEVLSMPVFPAEGSLKMVGETLVIRIGERYL
;
A
#
# COMPACT_ATOMS: atom_id res chain seq x y z
N MET A 1 -30.72 -17.23 -19.26
CA MET A 1 -29.33 -16.74 -19.15
C MET A 1 -28.94 -16.74 -17.68
N SER A 2 -27.94 -17.52 -17.26
CA SER A 2 -27.42 -17.45 -15.89
C SER A 2 -26.86 -16.05 -15.65
N GLN A 3 -27.35 -15.33 -14.63
CA GLN A 3 -26.83 -14.01 -14.26
C GLN A 3 -25.32 -14.10 -13.99
N VAL A 4 -24.53 -13.33 -14.75
CA VAL A 4 -23.06 -13.27 -14.65
C VAL A 4 -22.65 -12.63 -13.32
N PHE A 5 -23.37 -11.59 -12.90
CA PHE A 5 -23.27 -10.92 -11.61
C PHE A 5 -24.55 -11.20 -10.82
N ARG A 6 -24.43 -11.74 -9.60
CA ARG A 6 -25.53 -12.31 -8.81
C ARG A 6 -26.08 -11.33 -7.76
N LEU A 7 -25.33 -10.30 -7.40
CA LEU A 7 -25.79 -9.33 -6.42
C LEU A 7 -26.90 -8.44 -7.01
N ASP A 8 -27.98 -8.29 -6.24
CA ASP A 8 -29.04 -7.34 -6.57
C ASP A 8 -28.66 -5.92 -6.12
N ARG A 9 -29.46 -4.93 -6.53
CA ARG A 9 -29.22 -3.51 -6.20
C ARG A 9 -29.17 -3.26 -4.69
N ARG A 10 -29.95 -4.01 -3.89
CA ARG A 10 -29.99 -3.88 -2.43
C ARG A 10 -28.70 -4.40 -1.79
N ALA A 11 -28.19 -5.54 -2.27
CA ALA A 11 -26.94 -6.11 -1.81
C ALA A 11 -25.75 -5.20 -2.14
N VAL A 12 -25.71 -4.64 -3.37
CA VAL A 12 -24.69 -3.65 -3.75
C VAL A 12 -24.76 -2.43 -2.83
N GLY A 13 -25.95 -1.84 -2.62
CA GLY A 13 -26.12 -0.69 -1.72
C GLY A 13 -25.69 -0.99 -0.28
N LYS A 14 -26.01 -2.19 0.23
CA LYS A 14 -25.57 -2.64 1.56
C LYS A 14 -24.05 -2.75 1.67
N ILE A 15 -23.39 -3.35 0.68
CA ILE A 15 -21.94 -3.51 0.65
C ILE A 15 -21.26 -2.13 0.58
N SER A 16 -21.74 -1.24 -0.29
CA SER A 16 -21.22 0.12 -0.39
C SER A 16 -21.38 0.89 0.92
N LEU A 17 -22.53 0.79 1.59
CA LEU A 17 -22.76 1.44 2.88
C LEU A 17 -21.83 0.89 3.98
N LEU A 18 -21.68 -0.43 4.09
CA LEU A 18 -20.78 -1.03 5.07
C LEU A 18 -19.32 -0.67 4.77
N THR A 19 -18.92 -0.67 3.49
CA THR A 19 -17.60 -0.23 3.05
C THR A 19 -17.37 1.23 3.50
N ALA A 20 -18.34 2.11 3.25
CA ALA A 20 -18.27 3.51 3.66
C ALA A 20 -18.10 3.66 5.17
N ILE A 21 -18.93 2.97 5.97
CA ILE A 21 -18.86 3.03 7.44
C ILE A 21 -17.45 2.68 7.94
N PHE A 22 -16.90 1.55 7.49
CA PHE A 22 -15.60 1.10 7.99
C PHE A 22 -14.47 1.97 7.44
N TYR A 23 -14.46 2.23 6.13
CA TYR A 23 -13.42 3.02 5.49
C TYR A 23 -13.35 4.45 6.05
N PHE A 24 -14.50 5.13 6.19
CA PHE A 24 -14.52 6.48 6.75
C PHE A 24 -14.21 6.48 8.26
N SER A 25 -14.63 5.48 9.03
CA SER A 25 -14.22 5.44 10.45
C SER A 25 -12.69 5.30 10.64
N ALA A 26 -11.97 4.72 9.67
CA ALA A 26 -10.52 4.62 9.71
C ALA A 26 -9.81 5.86 9.15
N TYR A 27 -10.35 6.52 8.11
CA TYR A 27 -9.59 7.49 7.31
C TYR A 27 -10.28 8.84 7.08
N PHE A 28 -11.51 9.07 7.55
CA PHE A 28 -12.27 10.28 7.23
C PHE A 28 -11.55 11.58 7.62
N TYR A 29 -10.79 11.56 8.73
CA TYR A 29 -9.99 12.71 9.15
C TYR A 29 -8.96 13.16 8.09
N ARG A 30 -8.42 12.24 7.29
CA ARG A 30 -7.47 12.54 6.21
C ARG A 30 -8.08 13.38 5.08
N PHE A 31 -9.39 13.31 4.88
CA PHE A 31 -10.07 13.98 3.76
C PHE A 31 -10.07 15.50 3.92
N PHE A 32 -9.86 15.97 5.15
CA PHE A 32 -9.94 17.37 5.53
C PHE A 32 -8.62 17.90 6.10
N THR A 33 -7.55 17.09 6.08
CA THR A 33 -6.23 17.49 6.57
C THR A 33 -5.18 17.32 5.49
N LEU A 34 -4.24 18.27 5.44
CA LEU A 34 -3.18 18.24 4.42
C LEU A 34 -2.12 17.23 4.77
N GLY A 35 -1.59 17.27 6.01
CA GLY A 35 -0.62 16.30 6.55
C GLY A 35 0.38 15.74 5.52
N TYR A 36 0.85 16.57 4.58
CA TYR A 36 1.68 16.10 3.48
C TYR A 36 3.10 15.86 4.01
N ALA A 37 3.72 14.79 3.55
CA ALA A 37 5.09 14.41 3.88
C ALA A 37 5.68 13.56 2.76
N HIS A 38 7.00 13.48 2.69
CA HIS A 38 7.69 12.74 1.63
C HIS A 38 7.23 13.21 0.24
N ASP A 39 7.08 12.26 -0.69
CA ASP A 39 6.59 12.40 -2.05
C ASP A 39 5.22 13.11 -2.11
N SER A 40 4.39 13.05 -1.05
CA SER A 40 3.08 13.73 -1.06
C SER A 40 3.17 15.25 -0.94
N LEU A 41 4.37 15.80 -0.69
CA LEU A 41 4.63 17.23 -0.83
C LEU A 41 4.62 17.69 -2.29
N LEU A 42 4.80 16.77 -3.24
CA LEU A 42 4.62 17.04 -4.66
C LEU A 42 3.12 17.05 -4.99
N ILE A 43 2.47 18.19 -4.71
CA ILE A 43 1.04 18.40 -4.95
C ILE A 43 0.69 18.33 -6.43
N ASP A 44 1.50 18.96 -7.28
CA ASP A 44 1.36 18.86 -8.73
C ASP A 44 2.07 17.59 -9.24
N GLN A 45 1.28 16.57 -9.54
CA GLN A 45 1.78 15.27 -9.96
C GLN A 45 2.10 15.21 -11.46
N SER A 46 1.85 16.28 -12.22
CA SER A 46 2.28 16.35 -13.62
C SER A 46 3.81 16.33 -13.77
N ILE A 47 4.51 16.85 -12.77
CA ILE A 47 5.97 16.93 -12.71
C ILE A 47 6.62 15.53 -12.58
N ASP A 48 5.90 14.56 -12.01
CA ASP A 48 6.42 13.22 -11.71
C ASP A 48 6.08 12.16 -12.76
N MET A 49 5.38 12.53 -13.84
CA MET A 49 4.86 11.57 -14.82
C MET A 49 5.97 10.71 -15.44
N THR A 50 7.13 11.32 -15.71
CA THR A 50 8.31 10.63 -16.22
C THR A 50 8.81 9.59 -15.24
N TRP A 51 8.96 9.94 -13.97
CA TRP A 51 9.41 9.03 -12.92
C TRP A 51 8.47 7.83 -12.77
N GLN A 52 7.14 8.07 -12.77
CA GLN A 52 6.17 6.98 -12.69
C GLN A 52 6.26 6.03 -13.90
N ILE A 53 6.52 6.54 -15.12
CA ILE A 53 6.78 5.70 -16.29
C ILE A 53 8.06 4.88 -16.11
N GLN A 54 9.15 5.50 -15.64
CA GLN A 54 10.43 4.82 -15.39
C GLN A 54 10.31 3.71 -14.32
N LEU A 55 9.41 3.87 -13.34
CA LEU A 55 9.03 2.86 -12.35
C LEU A 55 8.08 1.77 -12.88
N GLY A 56 7.67 1.83 -14.15
CA GLY A 56 6.76 0.88 -14.78
C GLY A 56 5.28 1.15 -14.56
N ARG A 57 4.93 2.30 -13.95
CA ARG A 57 3.55 2.69 -13.60
C ARG A 57 2.95 3.59 -14.68
N PHE A 58 3.05 3.15 -15.94
CA PHE A 58 2.72 3.95 -17.12
C PHE A 58 1.23 4.29 -17.30
N LEU A 59 0.32 3.68 -16.51
CA LEU A 59 -1.10 4.04 -16.54
C LEU A 59 -1.44 5.16 -15.55
N GLN A 60 -0.54 5.50 -14.61
CA GLN A 60 -0.77 6.62 -13.70
C GLN A 60 -0.89 7.98 -14.42
N PRO A 61 0.01 8.36 -15.35
CA PRO A 61 -0.14 9.62 -16.09
C PRO A 61 -1.47 9.73 -16.85
N VAL A 62 -1.92 8.63 -17.45
CA VAL A 62 -3.22 8.56 -18.14
C VAL A 62 -4.38 8.71 -17.15
N TYR A 63 -4.27 8.08 -15.99
CA TYR A 63 -5.28 8.18 -14.93
C TYR A 63 -5.41 9.62 -14.39
N LEU A 64 -4.31 10.35 -14.29
CA LEU A 64 -4.31 11.77 -13.89
C LEU A 64 -5.09 12.67 -14.88
N LEU A 65 -5.19 12.31 -16.16
CA LEU A 65 -6.04 13.05 -17.12
C LEU A 65 -7.53 13.02 -16.72
N PHE A 66 -7.96 11.95 -16.04
CA PHE A 66 -9.32 11.82 -15.52
C PHE A 66 -9.46 12.44 -14.13
N ARG A 67 -8.50 12.19 -13.22
CA ARG A 67 -8.59 12.64 -11.83
C ARG A 67 -8.24 14.12 -11.63
N GLY A 68 -7.41 14.68 -12.50
CA GLY A 68 -6.67 15.93 -12.26
C GLY A 68 -5.27 15.64 -11.73
N ASP A 69 -4.32 16.51 -12.04
CA ASP A 69 -2.91 16.46 -11.64
C ASP A 69 -2.66 16.93 -10.20
N ILE A 70 -3.53 17.79 -9.66
CA ILE A 70 -3.45 18.26 -8.27
C ILE A 70 -3.94 17.19 -7.29
N ALA A 71 -3.12 16.90 -6.29
CA ALA A 71 -3.42 15.95 -5.22
C ALA A 71 -4.46 16.47 -4.21
N VAL A 72 -5.74 16.56 -4.60
CA VAL A 72 -6.85 17.00 -3.73
C VAL A 72 -7.31 15.88 -2.78
N PRO A 73 -7.14 16.00 -1.44
CA PRO A 73 -7.39 14.88 -0.51
C PRO A 73 -8.81 14.32 -0.57
N TYR A 74 -9.83 15.19 -0.57
CA TYR A 74 -11.22 14.76 -0.59
C TYR A 74 -11.56 13.93 -1.85
N LEU A 75 -11.14 14.40 -3.03
CA LEU A 75 -11.42 13.74 -4.30
C LEU A 75 -10.75 12.36 -4.37
N ILE A 76 -9.47 12.30 -4.00
CA ILE A 76 -8.70 11.06 -3.94
C ILE A 76 -9.36 10.08 -2.98
N GLY A 77 -9.69 10.52 -1.76
CA GLY A 77 -10.35 9.67 -0.78
C GLY A 77 -11.72 9.14 -1.25
N LEU A 78 -12.51 9.98 -1.94
CA LEU A 78 -13.80 9.58 -2.51
C LEU A 78 -13.64 8.53 -3.61
N LEU A 79 -12.72 8.74 -4.56
CA LEU A 79 -12.45 7.79 -5.63
C LEU A 79 -11.90 6.46 -5.09
N ALA A 80 -10.97 6.52 -4.13
CA ALA A 80 -10.43 5.35 -3.44
C ALA A 80 -11.53 4.51 -2.79
N TYR A 81 -12.47 5.14 -2.08
CA TYR A 81 -13.65 4.48 -1.54
C TYR A 81 -14.49 3.80 -2.63
N LEU A 82 -14.79 4.50 -3.73
CA LEU A 82 -15.65 3.97 -4.80
C LEU A 82 -15.03 2.72 -5.45
N TYR A 83 -13.73 2.76 -5.74
CA TYR A 83 -13.03 1.60 -6.31
C TYR A 83 -12.94 0.44 -5.32
N LEU A 84 -12.67 0.72 -4.04
CA LEU A 84 -12.64 -0.30 -2.99
C LEU A 84 -14.02 -0.95 -2.79
N ALA A 85 -15.10 -0.16 -2.76
CA ALA A 85 -16.47 -0.66 -2.64
C ALA A 85 -16.84 -1.56 -3.83
N ALA A 86 -16.48 -1.15 -5.05
CA ALA A 86 -16.68 -1.97 -6.25
C ALA A 86 -15.89 -3.29 -6.17
N ALA A 87 -14.63 -3.25 -5.71
CA ALA A 87 -13.81 -4.44 -5.53
C ALA A 87 -14.45 -5.40 -4.51
N ILE A 88 -14.91 -4.89 -3.36
CA ILE A 88 -15.57 -5.69 -2.33
C ILE A 88 -16.87 -6.31 -2.86
N CYS A 89 -17.66 -5.60 -3.68
CA CYS A 89 -18.83 -6.18 -4.33
C CYS A 89 -18.47 -7.41 -5.18
N LEU A 90 -17.39 -7.34 -5.96
CA LEU A 90 -16.93 -8.47 -6.77
C LEU A 90 -16.42 -9.63 -5.90
N VAL A 91 -15.72 -9.34 -4.79
CA VAL A 91 -15.27 -10.35 -3.83
C VAL A 91 -16.45 -11.09 -3.21
N VAL A 92 -17.43 -10.34 -2.69
CA VAL A 92 -18.66 -10.87 -2.09
C VAL A 92 -19.46 -11.71 -3.08
N ASP A 93 -19.57 -11.25 -4.34
CA ASP A 93 -20.27 -12.00 -5.40
C ASP A 93 -19.57 -13.32 -5.74
N LEU A 94 -18.25 -13.30 -5.96
CA LEU A 94 -17.48 -14.49 -6.33
C LEU A 94 -17.50 -15.56 -5.24
N LEU A 95 -17.44 -15.13 -3.98
CA LEU A 95 -17.52 -16.02 -2.82
C LEU A 95 -18.96 -16.37 -2.42
N SER A 96 -19.96 -15.75 -3.09
CA SER A 96 -21.38 -15.96 -2.82
C SER A 96 -21.76 -15.71 -1.36
N LEU A 97 -21.16 -14.69 -0.74
CA LEU A 97 -21.45 -14.33 0.66
C LEU A 97 -22.80 -13.61 0.73
N SER A 98 -23.71 -14.12 1.57
CA SER A 98 -25.06 -13.57 1.70
C SER A 98 -25.32 -12.93 3.07
N SER A 99 -24.67 -13.45 4.11
CA SER A 99 -24.93 -13.00 5.48
C SER A 99 -24.32 -11.63 5.75
N THR A 100 -25.08 -10.77 6.44
CA THR A 100 -24.63 -9.41 6.79
C THR A 100 -23.35 -9.45 7.61
N LEU A 101 -23.21 -10.41 8.54
CA LEU A 101 -21.98 -10.58 9.32
C LEU A 101 -20.77 -10.86 8.41
N SER A 102 -20.85 -11.80 7.47
CA SER A 102 -19.70 -12.12 6.59
C SER A 102 -19.36 -10.94 5.68
N ILE A 103 -20.37 -10.23 5.16
CA ILE A 103 -20.17 -9.02 4.36
C ILE A 103 -19.48 -7.92 5.19
N SER A 104 -19.95 -7.66 6.42
CA SER A 104 -19.33 -6.69 7.32
C SER A 104 -17.87 -7.03 7.62
N LEU A 105 -17.56 -8.30 7.88
CA LEU A 105 -16.19 -8.76 8.16
C LEU A 105 -15.27 -8.61 6.94
N VAL A 106 -15.77 -8.85 5.71
CA VAL A 106 -14.98 -8.57 4.50
C VAL A 106 -14.72 -7.07 4.36
N CYS A 107 -15.74 -6.24 4.59
CA CYS A 107 -15.57 -4.79 4.56
C CYS A 107 -14.53 -4.34 5.60
N MET A 108 -14.62 -4.82 6.84
CA MET A 108 -13.65 -4.54 7.89
C MET A 108 -12.22 -4.89 7.46
N ALA A 109 -11.98 -6.14 7.06
CA ALA A 109 -10.64 -6.63 6.72
C ALA A 109 -10.00 -5.92 5.51
N LEU A 110 -10.82 -5.51 4.54
CA LEU A 110 -10.35 -4.85 3.32
C LEU A 110 -10.31 -3.32 3.42
N CYS A 111 -11.03 -2.72 4.38
CA CYS A 111 -11.08 -1.27 4.60
C CYS A 111 -10.08 -0.74 5.63
N ALA A 112 -9.56 -1.54 6.55
CA ALA A 112 -8.54 -1.08 7.49
C ALA A 112 -7.43 -2.11 7.66
N ASN A 113 -6.21 -1.69 7.36
CA ASN A 113 -4.98 -2.46 7.53
C ASN A 113 -3.76 -1.53 7.41
N THR A 114 -2.58 -2.04 7.78
CA THR A 114 -1.32 -1.27 7.73
C THR A 114 -1.01 -0.67 6.36
N THR A 115 -1.32 -1.36 5.25
CA THR A 115 -1.10 -0.83 3.89
C THR A 115 -1.94 0.42 3.65
N LEU A 116 -3.24 0.35 3.94
CA LEU A 116 -4.13 1.51 3.79
C LEU A 116 -3.80 2.62 4.80
N THR A 117 -3.33 2.28 6.00
CA THR A 117 -2.83 3.27 6.96
C THR A 117 -1.63 4.04 6.42
N ARG A 118 -0.63 3.37 5.83
CA ARG A 118 0.52 4.05 5.19
C ARG A 118 0.08 4.86 3.97
N LEU A 119 -0.83 4.30 3.18
CA LEU A 119 -1.34 4.92 1.97
C LEU A 119 -2.11 6.21 2.27
N HIS A 120 -3.03 6.19 3.22
CA HIS A 120 -3.79 7.39 3.61
C HIS A 120 -2.98 8.35 4.47
N GLY A 121 -2.09 7.86 5.35
CA GLY A 121 -1.31 8.73 6.22
C GLY A 121 -0.16 9.45 5.51
N THR A 122 0.57 8.77 4.61
CA THR A 122 1.76 9.34 3.95
C THR A 122 1.56 9.54 2.45
N PHE A 123 1.15 8.51 1.73
CA PHE A 123 1.12 8.52 0.26
C PHE A 123 -0.29 8.77 -0.31
N HIS A 124 -1.00 9.71 0.30
CA HIS A 124 -2.43 9.88 0.03
C HIS A 124 -2.70 10.20 -1.44
N MET A 125 -1.80 10.94 -2.10
CA MET A 125 -1.90 11.29 -3.52
C MET A 125 -1.95 10.10 -4.48
N MET A 126 -1.64 8.88 -4.01
CA MET A 126 -1.68 7.65 -4.79
C MET A 126 -2.88 6.76 -4.43
N ALA A 127 -3.66 7.10 -3.40
CA ALA A 127 -4.62 6.18 -2.79
C ALA A 127 -5.71 5.70 -3.75
N ASP A 128 -6.25 6.61 -4.57
CA ASP A 128 -7.28 6.32 -5.56
C ASP A 128 -6.75 5.44 -6.71
N SER A 129 -5.57 5.75 -7.25
CA SER A 129 -4.93 4.94 -8.29
C SER A 129 -4.62 3.51 -7.81
N TYR A 130 -4.24 3.37 -6.54
CA TYR A 130 -3.94 2.07 -5.92
C TYR A 130 -5.21 1.27 -5.64
N MET A 131 -6.31 1.93 -5.24
CA MET A 131 -7.61 1.26 -5.13
C MET A 131 -8.21 0.90 -6.49
N LEU A 132 -7.91 1.67 -7.55
CA LEU A 132 -8.22 1.27 -8.91
C LEU A 132 -7.40 0.04 -9.33
N ALA A 133 -6.12 -0.01 -9.00
CA ALA A 133 -5.28 -1.19 -9.23
C ALA A 133 -5.83 -2.44 -8.52
N LEU A 134 -6.29 -2.28 -7.27
CA LEU A 134 -7.00 -3.33 -6.52
C LEU A 134 -8.27 -3.79 -7.26
N LEU A 135 -9.12 -2.84 -7.67
CA LEU A 135 -10.34 -3.13 -8.42
C LEU A 135 -10.05 -3.90 -9.71
N LEU A 136 -9.04 -3.48 -10.48
CA LEU A 136 -8.64 -4.16 -11.72
C LEU A 136 -8.11 -5.58 -11.45
N SER A 137 -7.36 -5.80 -10.37
CA SER A 137 -6.92 -7.13 -9.95
C SER A 137 -8.09 -8.04 -9.58
N VAL A 138 -9.07 -7.54 -8.83
CA VAL A 138 -10.27 -8.30 -8.47
C VAL A 138 -11.17 -8.53 -9.68
N LEU A 139 -11.31 -7.54 -10.56
CA LEU A 139 -12.08 -7.63 -11.79
C LEU A 139 -11.46 -8.61 -12.79
N CYS A 140 -10.11 -8.69 -12.86
CA CYS A 140 -9.40 -9.72 -13.60
C CYS A 140 -9.86 -11.12 -13.17
N VAL A 141 -9.90 -11.39 -11.86
CA VAL A 141 -10.37 -12.66 -11.31
C VAL A 141 -11.84 -12.90 -11.64
N PHE A 142 -12.69 -11.88 -11.45
CA PHE A 142 -14.12 -11.95 -11.77
C PHE A 142 -14.37 -12.33 -13.22
N VAL A 143 -13.72 -11.62 -14.16
CA VAL A 143 -13.82 -11.86 -15.60
C VAL A 143 -13.30 -13.25 -15.95
N ALA A 144 -12.13 -13.65 -15.46
CA ALA A 144 -11.54 -14.96 -15.72
C ALA A 144 -12.43 -16.13 -15.27
N VAL A 145 -13.19 -15.94 -14.19
CA VAL A 145 -14.03 -16.98 -13.57
C VAL A 145 -15.45 -16.99 -14.14
N ARG A 146 -16.08 -15.82 -14.33
CA ARG A 146 -17.51 -15.72 -14.68
C ARG A 146 -17.78 -15.62 -16.17
N LEU A 147 -16.87 -15.06 -16.97
CA LEU A 147 -17.09 -14.89 -18.40
C LEU A 147 -16.53 -16.09 -19.19
N ARG A 148 -17.32 -16.58 -20.16
CA ARG A 148 -16.95 -17.72 -21.01
C ARG A 148 -15.59 -17.52 -21.71
N HIS A 149 -15.37 -16.33 -22.24
CA HIS A 149 -14.13 -15.93 -22.92
C HIS A 149 -13.27 -14.98 -22.08
N GLY A 150 -13.52 -14.92 -20.76
CA GLY A 150 -12.85 -13.98 -19.87
C GLY A 150 -11.34 -14.17 -19.75
N VAL A 151 -10.81 -15.35 -20.08
CA VAL A 151 -9.37 -15.62 -20.10
C VAL A 151 -8.57 -14.74 -21.06
N TRP A 152 -9.23 -14.14 -22.06
CA TRP A 152 -8.58 -13.24 -23.01
C TRP A 152 -8.57 -11.79 -22.51
N LEU A 153 -9.61 -11.39 -21.77
CA LEU A 153 -9.72 -10.03 -21.23
C LEU A 153 -9.04 -9.88 -19.86
N ALA A 154 -9.01 -10.94 -19.04
CA ALA A 154 -8.42 -10.91 -17.70
C ALA A 154 -6.94 -10.50 -17.69
N PRO A 155 -6.06 -10.99 -18.60
CA PRO A 155 -4.69 -10.52 -18.70
C PRO A 155 -4.55 -9.01 -18.95
N VAL A 156 -5.46 -8.41 -19.72
CA VAL A 156 -5.48 -6.96 -19.99
C VAL A 156 -5.82 -6.18 -18.72
N LEU A 157 -6.79 -6.65 -17.94
CA LEU A 157 -7.15 -6.05 -16.66
C LEU A 157 -6.00 -6.17 -15.64
N LEU A 158 -5.33 -7.33 -15.59
CA LEU A 158 -4.17 -7.52 -14.72
C LEU A 158 -2.99 -6.63 -15.13
N CYS A 159 -2.77 -6.46 -16.43
CA CYS A 159 -1.81 -5.49 -16.97
C CYS A 159 -2.16 -4.07 -16.53
N GLY A 160 -3.43 -3.67 -16.60
CA GLY A 160 -3.88 -2.37 -16.10
C GLY A 160 -3.64 -2.19 -14.60
N SER A 161 -3.88 -3.22 -13.79
CA SER A 161 -3.53 -3.22 -12.36
C SER A 161 -2.03 -3.01 -12.15
N ALA A 162 -1.18 -3.79 -12.83
CA ALA A 162 0.26 -3.69 -12.72
C ALA A 162 0.82 -2.33 -13.21
N ALA A 163 0.20 -1.76 -14.25
CA ALA A 163 0.56 -0.46 -14.82
C ALA A 163 0.13 0.73 -13.97
N LEU A 164 -0.78 0.54 -13.00
CA LEU A 164 -1.05 1.50 -11.94
C LEU A 164 -0.14 1.24 -10.74
N TYR A 165 -0.09 0.00 -10.26
CA TYR A 165 0.81 -0.43 -9.21
C TYR A 165 0.98 -1.95 -9.13
N GLN A 166 2.21 -2.42 -9.36
CA GLN A 166 2.55 -3.85 -9.51
C GLN A 166 2.22 -4.69 -8.26
N SER A 167 2.26 -4.07 -7.08
CA SER A 167 2.04 -4.78 -5.80
C SER A 167 0.59 -5.21 -5.56
N TYR A 168 -0.35 -4.84 -6.43
CA TYR A 168 -1.72 -5.36 -6.40
C TYR A 168 -1.91 -6.64 -7.24
N VAL A 169 -0.94 -7.07 -8.05
CA VAL A 169 -1.01 -8.36 -8.77
C VAL A 169 -1.13 -9.56 -7.81
N PRO A 170 -0.39 -9.63 -6.67
CA PRO A 170 -0.60 -10.64 -5.63
C PRO A 170 -2.04 -10.81 -5.14
N VAL A 171 -2.87 -9.77 -5.17
CA VAL A 171 -4.29 -9.89 -4.79
C VAL A 171 -5.03 -10.85 -5.72
N ALA A 172 -4.82 -10.75 -7.04
CA ALA A 172 -5.43 -11.65 -8.00
C ALA A 172 -4.94 -13.10 -7.78
N THR A 173 -3.65 -13.28 -7.50
CA THR A 173 -3.04 -14.59 -7.19
C THR A 173 -3.68 -15.23 -5.97
N VAL A 174 -3.73 -14.52 -4.84
CA VAL A 174 -4.35 -15.01 -3.60
C VAL A 174 -5.83 -15.32 -3.84
N PHE A 175 -6.55 -14.46 -4.57
CA PHE A 175 -7.97 -14.69 -4.80
C PHE A 175 -8.24 -15.92 -5.67
N PHE A 176 -7.45 -16.16 -6.72
CA PHE A 176 -7.53 -17.40 -7.50
C PHE A 176 -7.27 -18.64 -6.62
N LEU A 177 -6.28 -18.59 -5.72
CA LEU A 177 -5.99 -19.70 -4.79
C LEU A 177 -7.16 -19.95 -3.82
N ILE A 178 -7.74 -18.88 -3.23
CA ILE A 178 -8.93 -18.99 -2.38
C ILE A 178 -10.10 -19.63 -3.17
N LEU A 179 -10.34 -19.22 -4.41
CA LEU A 179 -11.39 -19.82 -5.24
C LEU A 179 -11.11 -21.29 -5.58
N LEU A 180 -9.85 -21.69 -5.79
CA LEU A 180 -9.48 -23.09 -6.00
C LEU A 180 -9.74 -23.94 -4.74
N VAL A 181 -9.46 -23.41 -3.55
CA VAL A 181 -9.85 -24.04 -2.27
C VAL A 181 -11.37 -24.22 -2.21
N HIS A 182 -12.15 -23.18 -2.53
CA HIS A 182 -13.61 -23.30 -2.54
C HIS A 182 -14.14 -24.30 -3.58
N HIS A 183 -13.59 -24.33 -4.79
CA HIS A 183 -13.97 -25.33 -5.79
C HIS A 183 -13.68 -26.75 -5.31
N ALA A 184 -12.56 -26.98 -4.61
CA ALA A 184 -12.27 -28.30 -4.06
C ALA A 184 -13.29 -28.69 -2.97
N LEU A 185 -13.64 -27.74 -2.10
CA LEU A 185 -14.70 -27.94 -1.11
C LEU A 185 -16.08 -28.14 -1.75
N ASP A 186 -16.32 -27.63 -2.96
CA ASP A 186 -17.57 -27.84 -3.72
C ASP A 186 -17.61 -29.17 -4.49
N GLY A 187 -16.63 -30.07 -4.26
CA GLY A 187 -16.65 -31.42 -4.83
C GLY A 187 -16.15 -31.51 -6.27
N PHE A 188 -15.41 -30.52 -6.75
CA PHE A 188 -14.82 -30.57 -8.07
C PHE A 188 -13.83 -31.74 -8.18
N SER A 189 -13.81 -32.38 -9.35
CA SER A 189 -12.86 -33.48 -9.62
C SER A 189 -11.42 -32.98 -9.67
N PHE A 190 -10.46 -33.85 -9.37
CA PHE A 190 -9.03 -33.53 -9.40
C PHE A 190 -8.60 -32.90 -10.73
N ARG A 191 -9.04 -33.47 -11.85
CA ARG A 191 -8.77 -32.94 -13.19
C ARG A 191 -9.33 -31.53 -13.38
N ALA A 192 -10.54 -31.26 -12.89
CA ALA A 192 -11.15 -29.94 -13.01
C ALA A 192 -10.40 -28.89 -12.16
N LEU A 193 -9.96 -29.25 -10.96
CA LEU A 193 -9.15 -28.39 -10.10
C LEU A 193 -7.79 -28.07 -10.74
N LEU A 194 -7.09 -29.10 -11.23
CA LEU A 194 -5.79 -28.93 -11.89
C LEU A 194 -5.90 -28.04 -13.13
N LEU A 195 -6.86 -28.29 -14.01
CA LEU A 195 -7.07 -27.48 -15.22
C LEU A 195 -7.43 -26.03 -14.88
N ARG A 196 -8.23 -25.79 -13.81
CA ARG A 196 -8.51 -24.43 -13.34
C ARG A 196 -7.26 -23.76 -12.77
N GLY A 197 -6.45 -24.49 -12.01
CA GLY A 197 -5.17 -24.00 -11.50
C GLY A 197 -4.25 -23.56 -12.64
N VAL A 198 -4.05 -24.42 -13.64
CA VAL A 198 -3.25 -24.10 -14.84
C VAL A 198 -3.84 -22.91 -15.60
N ARG A 199 -5.17 -22.85 -15.77
CA ARG A 199 -5.84 -21.72 -16.43
C ARG A 199 -5.59 -20.40 -15.69
N TYR A 200 -5.74 -20.38 -14.36
CA TYR A 200 -5.54 -19.17 -13.57
C TYR A 200 -4.07 -18.74 -13.56
N LEU A 201 -3.14 -19.69 -13.46
CA LEU A 201 -1.72 -19.43 -13.62
C LEU A 201 -1.41 -18.85 -15.01
N GLY A 202 -2.03 -19.39 -16.07
CA GLY A 202 -1.91 -18.87 -17.42
C GLY A 202 -2.40 -17.43 -17.56
N VAL A 203 -3.50 -17.06 -16.88
CA VAL A 203 -3.98 -15.66 -16.85
C VAL A 203 -2.97 -14.73 -16.17
N LEU A 204 -2.39 -15.15 -15.04
CA LEU A 204 -1.39 -14.36 -14.32
C LEU A 204 -0.12 -14.15 -15.17
N ILE A 205 0.42 -15.22 -15.75
CA ILE A 205 1.60 -15.17 -16.63
C ILE A 205 1.32 -14.30 -17.86
N ALA A 206 0.19 -14.53 -18.54
CA ALA A 206 -0.17 -13.74 -19.72
C ALA A 206 -0.32 -12.25 -19.39
N GLY A 207 -0.89 -11.91 -18.23
CA GLY A 207 -1.04 -10.52 -17.80
C GLY A 207 0.31 -9.83 -17.51
N LEU A 208 1.23 -10.52 -16.85
CA LEU A 208 2.58 -10.01 -16.56
C LEU A 208 3.44 -9.90 -17.84
N VAL A 209 3.33 -10.86 -18.75
CA VAL A 209 3.99 -10.79 -20.07
C VAL A 209 3.43 -9.62 -20.86
N PHE A 210 2.10 -9.47 -20.91
CA PHE A 210 1.46 -8.37 -21.62
C PHE A 210 1.84 -7.01 -21.02
N TYR A 211 1.85 -6.87 -19.69
CA TYR A 211 2.38 -5.69 -18.99
C TYR A 211 3.82 -5.38 -19.42
N SER A 212 4.69 -6.39 -19.44
CA SER A 212 6.10 -6.20 -19.80
C SER A 212 6.27 -5.75 -21.25
N LEU A 213 5.45 -6.27 -22.17
CA LEU A 213 5.43 -5.84 -23.57
C LEU A 213 4.93 -4.40 -23.72
N CYS A 214 3.81 -4.06 -23.06
CA CYS A 214 3.28 -2.69 -23.04
C CYS A 214 4.30 -1.71 -22.48
N LEU A 215 4.98 -2.06 -21.37
CA LEU A 215 6.00 -1.20 -20.77
C LEU A 215 7.15 -0.94 -21.74
N ARG A 216 7.65 -1.95 -22.45
CA ARG A 216 8.69 -1.78 -23.48
C ARG A 216 8.25 -0.86 -24.60
N VAL A 217 7.00 -0.99 -25.05
CA VAL A 217 6.42 -0.08 -26.06
C VAL A 217 6.34 1.35 -25.52
N VAL A 218 5.87 1.54 -24.28
CA VAL A 218 5.80 2.86 -23.65
C VAL A 218 7.19 3.49 -23.52
N TYR A 219 8.21 2.73 -23.11
CA TYR A 219 9.60 3.22 -23.09
C TYR A 219 10.07 3.65 -24.48
N ALA A 220 9.82 2.84 -25.51
CA ALA A 220 10.18 3.19 -26.88
C ALA A 220 9.46 4.45 -27.39
N LEU A 221 8.18 4.63 -27.04
CA LEU A 221 7.37 5.77 -27.46
C LEU A 221 7.71 7.06 -26.70
N THR A 222 8.10 6.96 -25.43
CA THR A 222 8.39 8.11 -24.57
C THR A 222 9.87 8.46 -24.52
N GLY A 223 10.75 7.63 -25.09
CA GLY A 223 12.21 7.78 -25.01
C GLY A 223 12.78 7.54 -23.61
N GLN A 224 11.97 6.97 -22.71
CA GLN A 224 12.36 6.72 -21.33
C GLN A 224 13.01 5.34 -21.16
N THR A 225 13.85 5.21 -20.14
CA THR A 225 14.42 3.92 -19.72
C THR A 225 13.91 3.53 -18.34
N ALA A 226 14.02 2.23 -18.03
CA ALA A 226 13.72 1.77 -16.68
C ALA A 226 14.64 2.48 -15.66
N ALA A 227 14.06 2.94 -14.55
CA ALA A 227 14.85 3.48 -13.44
C ALA A 227 15.77 2.39 -12.89
N ASP A 228 17.03 2.74 -12.62
CA ASP A 228 18.06 1.89 -12.01
C ASP A 228 18.24 2.15 -10.50
N SER A 229 17.50 3.13 -9.98
CA SER A 229 17.50 3.55 -8.58
C SER A 229 16.36 2.90 -7.77
N TYR A 230 16.02 3.49 -6.63
CA TYR A 230 15.04 2.97 -5.67
C TYR A 230 13.68 2.63 -6.33
N ASN A 231 13.15 1.42 -6.07
CA ASN A 231 11.96 0.83 -6.73
C ASN A 231 12.04 0.71 -8.27
N GLY A 232 13.23 0.88 -8.85
CA GLY A 232 13.46 0.88 -10.28
C GLY A 232 13.25 -0.48 -10.97
N MET A 233 12.90 -0.42 -12.25
CA MET A 233 12.60 -1.59 -13.09
C MET A 233 13.84 -2.16 -13.81
N ALA A 234 14.98 -1.43 -13.86
CA ALA A 234 16.12 -1.79 -14.70
C ALA A 234 16.80 -3.10 -14.27
N GLY A 235 16.76 -3.39 -12.96
CA GLY A 235 17.30 -4.62 -12.40
C GLY A 235 16.33 -5.80 -12.39
N MET A 236 15.11 -5.66 -12.90
CA MET A 236 14.07 -6.69 -12.80
C MET A 236 14.47 -7.94 -13.59
N GLY A 237 14.71 -9.05 -12.89
CA GLY A 237 15.15 -10.32 -13.47
C GLY A 237 16.65 -10.57 -13.43
N ASN A 238 17.47 -9.59 -13.04
CA ASN A 238 18.89 -9.82 -12.73
C ASN A 238 19.05 -10.21 -11.24
N PHE A 239 19.43 -11.45 -10.99
CA PHE A 239 19.63 -11.98 -9.63
C PHE A 239 21.11 -12.19 -9.28
N GLU A 240 22.03 -11.62 -10.06
CA GLU A 240 23.46 -11.66 -9.74
C GLU A 240 23.72 -11.03 -8.36
N GLY A 241 24.46 -11.74 -7.51
CA GLY A 241 24.72 -11.35 -6.12
C GLY A 241 23.59 -11.65 -5.12
N TYR A 242 22.44 -12.17 -5.55
CA TYR A 242 21.33 -12.53 -4.67
C TYR A 242 21.16 -14.05 -4.52
N SER A 243 20.87 -14.51 -3.30
CA SER A 243 20.47 -15.90 -3.06
C SER A 243 18.99 -16.07 -3.38
N ILE A 244 18.68 -16.71 -4.52
CA ILE A 244 17.29 -17.02 -4.91
C ILE A 244 16.59 -17.86 -3.84
N VAL A 245 17.31 -18.80 -3.21
CA VAL A 245 16.75 -19.63 -2.12
C VAL A 245 16.34 -18.78 -0.93
N ASP A 246 17.17 -17.80 -0.54
CA ASP A 246 16.81 -16.88 0.54
C ASP A 246 15.64 -15.97 0.15
N LEU A 247 15.63 -15.43 -1.07
CA LEU A 247 14.52 -14.61 -1.55
C LEU A 247 13.19 -15.39 -1.57
N LEU A 248 13.20 -16.66 -2.00
CA LEU A 248 12.03 -17.52 -1.96
C LEU A 248 11.58 -17.81 -0.53
N ARG A 249 12.53 -18.11 0.37
CA ARG A 249 12.27 -18.33 1.80
C ARG A 249 11.64 -17.09 2.43
N ARG A 250 12.22 -15.91 2.20
CA ARG A 250 11.74 -14.62 2.73
C ARG A 250 10.39 -14.25 2.14
N ALA A 251 10.19 -14.41 0.83
CA ALA A 251 8.89 -14.19 0.19
C ALA A 251 7.80 -15.01 0.87
N TYR A 252 8.10 -16.26 1.24
CA TYR A 252 7.16 -17.14 1.93
C TYR A 252 6.92 -16.78 3.40
N LEU A 253 7.98 -16.46 4.16
CA LEU A 253 7.92 -16.24 5.61
C LEU A 253 7.43 -14.84 6.00
N PHE A 254 7.71 -13.83 5.18
CA PHE A 254 7.44 -12.44 5.50
C PHE A 254 5.96 -12.10 5.80
N PRO A 255 4.95 -12.70 5.11
CA PRO A 255 3.55 -12.54 5.51
C PRO A 255 3.28 -12.99 6.95
N PHE A 256 3.88 -14.10 7.39
CA PHE A 256 3.75 -14.58 8.76
C PHE A 256 4.47 -13.68 9.75
N GLU A 257 5.66 -13.19 9.40
CA GLU A 257 6.42 -12.23 10.23
C GLU A 257 5.59 -10.95 10.46
N LYS A 258 4.97 -10.40 9.40
CA LYS A 258 4.10 -9.22 9.48
C LYS A 258 2.82 -9.48 10.29
N MET A 259 2.20 -10.66 10.16
CA MET A 259 1.04 -11.03 10.97
C MET A 259 1.38 -11.32 12.44
N ALA A 260 2.61 -11.78 12.73
CA ALA A 260 3.08 -12.02 14.09
C ALA A 260 3.50 -10.73 14.82
N ARG A 261 3.84 -9.67 14.07
CA ARG A 261 4.19 -8.35 14.58
C ARG A 261 3.43 -7.25 13.83
N PRO A 262 2.09 -7.23 13.95
CA PRO A 262 1.27 -6.31 13.18
C PRO A 262 1.41 -4.89 13.76
N GLN A 263 1.60 -3.91 12.88
CA GLN A 263 1.70 -2.49 13.25
C GLN A 263 0.31 -1.90 13.40
N THR A 264 -0.24 -2.00 14.61
CA THR A 264 -1.62 -1.63 14.98
C THR A 264 -1.66 -1.13 16.44
N ALA A 265 -2.81 -0.65 16.91
CA ALA A 265 -2.94 -0.13 18.28
C ALA A 265 -2.79 -1.20 19.38
N PHE A 266 -3.17 -2.44 19.07
CA PHE A 266 -3.12 -3.61 19.97
C PHE A 266 -2.33 -4.76 19.32
N PRO A 267 -1.00 -4.62 19.15
CA PRO A 267 -0.19 -5.53 18.33
C PRO A 267 -0.22 -6.98 18.83
N CYS A 268 -0.09 -7.22 20.14
CA CYS A 268 -0.12 -8.57 20.71
C CYS A 268 -1.48 -9.26 20.51
N ALA A 269 -2.57 -8.50 20.69
CA ALA A 269 -3.93 -9.02 20.55
C ALA A 269 -4.26 -9.30 19.07
N ALA A 270 -3.83 -8.41 18.17
CA ALA A 270 -3.94 -8.62 16.73
C ALA A 270 -3.10 -9.82 16.25
N ALA A 271 -1.88 -10.00 16.75
CA ALA A 271 -1.04 -11.15 16.43
C ALA A 271 -1.69 -12.47 16.88
N ALA A 272 -2.24 -12.51 18.10
CA ALA A 272 -2.99 -13.66 18.60
C ALA A 272 -4.24 -13.94 17.75
N ALA A 273 -4.95 -12.88 17.33
CA ALA A 273 -6.10 -12.99 16.44
C ALA A 273 -5.73 -13.55 15.06
N TYR A 274 -4.64 -13.07 14.43
CA TYR A 274 -4.14 -13.64 13.17
C TYR A 274 -3.73 -15.11 13.32
N GLY A 275 -3.04 -15.46 14.41
CA GLY A 275 -2.69 -16.85 14.72
C GLY A 275 -3.93 -17.75 14.87
N PHE A 276 -4.95 -17.27 15.60
CA PHE A 276 -6.23 -17.95 15.71
C PHE A 276 -6.93 -18.12 14.36
N LEU A 277 -6.97 -17.07 13.52
CA LEU A 277 -7.61 -17.11 12.20
C LEU A 277 -6.92 -18.08 11.24
N LEU A 278 -5.60 -18.22 11.33
CA LEU A 278 -4.83 -19.22 10.59
C LEU A 278 -5.24 -20.64 11.02
N LEU A 279 -5.23 -20.92 12.33
CA LEU A 279 -5.64 -22.22 12.89
C LEU A 279 -7.09 -22.54 12.57
N PHE A 280 -7.97 -21.54 12.69
CA PHE A 280 -9.38 -21.65 12.30
C PHE A 280 -9.52 -22.02 10.82
N SER A 281 -8.78 -21.37 9.93
CA SER A 281 -8.83 -21.66 8.49
C SER A 281 -8.40 -23.10 8.18
N LEU A 282 -7.30 -23.56 8.78
CA LEU A 282 -6.83 -24.94 8.63
C LEU A 282 -7.85 -25.94 9.17
N ALA A 283 -8.35 -25.74 10.38
CA ALA A 283 -9.35 -26.61 10.99
C ALA A 283 -10.66 -26.64 10.19
N ALA A 284 -11.11 -25.49 9.70
CA ALA A 284 -12.31 -25.36 8.87
C ALA A 284 -12.17 -26.11 7.54
N VAL A 285 -11.02 -26.00 6.86
CA VAL A 285 -10.76 -26.75 5.63
C VAL A 285 -10.72 -28.25 5.91
N CYS A 286 -9.98 -28.71 6.92
CA CYS A 286 -9.94 -30.12 7.31
C CYS A 286 -11.34 -30.67 7.59
N TYR A 287 -12.13 -29.95 8.39
CA TYR A 287 -13.48 -30.34 8.75
C TYR A 287 -14.40 -30.39 7.52
N LEU A 288 -14.37 -29.39 6.64
CA LEU A 288 -15.20 -29.34 5.44
C LEU A 288 -14.81 -30.43 4.43
N LEU A 289 -13.51 -30.71 4.25
CA LEU A 289 -13.03 -31.81 3.41
C LEU A 289 -13.56 -33.16 3.92
N HIS A 290 -13.50 -33.37 5.24
CA HIS A 290 -14.00 -34.59 5.88
C HIS A 290 -15.54 -34.69 5.79
N ALA A 291 -16.27 -33.66 6.22
CA ALA A 291 -17.72 -33.63 6.26
C ALA A 291 -18.34 -33.79 4.87
N ARG A 292 -17.70 -33.24 3.83
CA ARG A 292 -18.14 -33.37 2.44
C ARG A 292 -17.56 -34.60 1.73
N ARG A 293 -16.80 -35.45 2.43
CA ARG A 293 -16.19 -36.69 1.91
C ARG A 293 -15.39 -36.46 0.63
N ILE A 294 -14.62 -35.37 0.59
CA ILE A 294 -13.80 -35.01 -0.57
C ILE A 294 -12.69 -36.05 -0.76
N ALA A 295 -12.50 -36.50 -2.00
CA ALA A 295 -11.49 -37.51 -2.33
C ALA A 295 -10.06 -37.05 -1.93
N LEU A 296 -9.24 -37.99 -1.45
CA LEU A 296 -7.89 -37.70 -0.94
C LEU A 296 -7.01 -36.90 -1.93
N PRO A 297 -6.99 -37.18 -3.25
CA PRO A 297 -6.22 -36.36 -4.19
C PRO A 297 -6.69 -34.90 -4.27
N CYS A 298 -8.00 -34.65 -4.18
CA CYS A 298 -8.56 -33.29 -4.15
C CYS A 298 -8.25 -32.60 -2.82
N ALA A 299 -8.30 -33.33 -1.70
CA ALA A 299 -7.90 -32.83 -0.39
C ALA A 299 -6.41 -32.44 -0.37
N ALA A 300 -5.52 -33.29 -0.87
CA ALA A 300 -4.09 -33.01 -0.99
C ALA A 300 -3.84 -31.76 -1.85
N LEU A 301 -4.51 -31.64 -3.00
CA LEU A 301 -4.40 -30.48 -3.87
C LEU A 301 -4.91 -29.19 -3.19
N THR A 302 -5.93 -29.29 -2.33
CA THR A 302 -6.42 -28.15 -1.52
C THR A 302 -5.32 -27.64 -0.59
N PHE A 303 -4.58 -28.53 0.07
CA PHE A 303 -3.44 -28.13 0.90
C PHE A 303 -2.29 -27.53 0.10
N VAL A 304 -2.04 -28.02 -1.12
CA VAL A 304 -1.08 -27.37 -2.04
C VAL A 304 -1.51 -25.93 -2.32
N PHE A 305 -2.80 -25.68 -2.62
CA PHE A 305 -3.28 -24.32 -2.81
C PHE A 305 -3.11 -23.43 -1.58
N LEU A 306 -3.39 -23.96 -0.38
CA LEU A 306 -3.17 -23.24 0.89
C LEU A 306 -1.69 -22.92 1.13
N LEU A 307 -0.79 -23.88 0.87
CA LEU A 307 0.66 -23.69 0.98
C LEU A 307 1.18 -22.66 -0.03
N LEU A 308 0.52 -22.50 -1.18
CA LEU A 308 0.87 -21.46 -2.15
C LEU A 308 0.38 -20.07 -1.75
N VAL A 309 -0.55 -19.92 -0.79
CA VAL A 309 -1.12 -18.60 -0.42
C VAL A 309 -0.06 -17.62 0.09
N PRO A 310 0.82 -17.96 1.06
CA PRO A 310 1.83 -17.02 1.56
C PRO A 310 2.77 -16.53 0.46
N PHE A 311 3.27 -17.45 -0.36
CA PHE A 311 4.10 -17.10 -1.51
C PHE A 311 3.32 -16.27 -2.55
N GLY A 312 2.09 -16.66 -2.87
CA GLY A 312 1.22 -15.94 -3.80
C GLY A 312 0.88 -14.52 -3.34
N ALA A 313 0.82 -14.28 -2.03
CA ALA A 313 0.59 -12.97 -1.43
C ALA A 313 1.83 -12.05 -1.53
N ASN A 314 3.03 -12.60 -1.70
CA ASN A 314 4.29 -11.85 -1.59
C ASN A 314 5.34 -12.21 -2.65
N PHE A 315 4.97 -12.80 -3.78
CA PHE A 315 5.95 -13.14 -4.83
C PHE A 315 6.65 -11.88 -5.38
N ILE A 316 6.07 -10.69 -5.20
CA ILE A 316 6.70 -9.39 -5.51
C ILE A 316 8.01 -9.22 -4.72
N TYR A 317 8.15 -9.77 -3.52
CA TYR A 317 9.40 -9.77 -2.75
C TYR A 317 10.56 -10.37 -3.54
N LEU A 318 10.30 -11.44 -4.30
CA LEU A 318 11.30 -12.04 -5.19
C LEU A 318 11.66 -11.07 -6.33
N LEU A 319 10.65 -10.47 -6.97
CA LEU A 319 10.84 -9.56 -8.11
C LEU A 319 11.52 -8.24 -7.72
N SER A 320 11.26 -7.75 -6.50
CA SER A 320 11.88 -6.54 -5.93
C SER A 320 13.18 -6.82 -5.16
N LYS A 321 13.66 -8.07 -5.17
CA LYS A 321 14.90 -8.50 -4.50
C LYS A 321 14.94 -8.14 -3.01
N GLY A 322 13.79 -8.26 -2.36
CA GLY A 322 13.62 -7.99 -0.94
C GLY A 322 13.21 -6.57 -0.57
N MET A 323 13.11 -5.65 -1.54
CA MET A 323 12.59 -4.31 -1.33
C MET A 323 11.06 -4.36 -1.21
N VAL A 324 10.55 -4.48 0.02
CA VAL A 324 9.11 -4.49 0.31
C VAL A 324 8.78 -3.46 1.37
N HIS A 325 7.82 -2.59 1.05
CA HIS A 325 7.31 -1.53 1.92
C HIS A 325 5.88 -1.85 2.37
N ASP A 326 5.40 -1.19 3.43
CA ASP A 326 4.06 -1.47 3.97
C ASP A 326 2.93 -1.17 2.97
N LEU A 327 3.18 -0.30 1.98
CA LEU A 327 2.24 -0.03 0.88
C LEU A 327 2.18 -1.16 -0.18
N MET A 328 3.08 -2.15 -0.13
CA MET A 328 3.17 -3.27 -1.09
C MET A 328 2.44 -4.54 -0.62
N ILE A 329 2.02 -4.60 0.65
CA ILE A 329 1.61 -5.85 1.29
C ILE A 329 0.09 -6.02 1.44
N TYR A 330 -0.72 -5.29 0.66
CA TYR A 330 -2.19 -5.36 0.76
C TYR A 330 -2.72 -6.80 0.61
N ALA A 331 -2.07 -7.62 -0.21
CA ALA A 331 -2.47 -9.02 -0.41
C ALA A 331 -2.35 -9.89 0.86
N PHE A 332 -1.54 -9.48 1.86
CA PHE A 332 -1.43 -10.21 3.13
C PHE A 332 -2.74 -10.08 3.89
N PHE A 333 -3.29 -8.87 3.93
CA PHE A 333 -4.58 -8.58 4.56
C PHE A 333 -5.76 -9.14 3.75
N PHE A 334 -5.63 -9.19 2.42
CA PHE A 334 -6.62 -9.87 1.58
C PHE A 334 -6.78 -11.37 1.91
N CYS A 335 -5.75 -12.02 2.47
CA CYS A 335 -5.85 -13.41 2.94
C CYS A 335 -6.93 -13.61 4.02
N ALA A 336 -7.31 -12.56 4.77
CA ALA A 336 -8.38 -12.61 5.77
C ALA A 336 -9.77 -12.94 5.15
N VAL A 337 -9.93 -12.80 3.85
CA VAL A 337 -11.15 -13.22 3.13
C VAL A 337 -11.37 -14.74 3.21
N LEU A 338 -10.30 -15.54 3.34
CA LEU A 338 -10.39 -16.99 3.47
C LEU A 338 -11.12 -17.44 4.76
N PRO A 339 -10.68 -17.07 5.99
CA PRO A 339 -11.41 -17.45 7.19
C PRO A 339 -12.87 -16.96 7.20
N ILE A 340 -13.15 -15.78 6.63
CA ILE A 340 -14.52 -15.24 6.56
C ILE A 340 -15.43 -16.12 5.70
N SER A 341 -14.97 -16.48 4.50
CA SER A 341 -15.73 -17.31 3.56
C SER A 341 -15.86 -18.76 4.04
N LEU A 342 -14.86 -19.30 4.74
CA LEU A 342 -14.95 -20.60 5.41
C LEU A 342 -15.97 -20.57 6.56
N ALA A 343 -15.98 -19.50 7.36
CA ALA A 343 -16.95 -19.34 8.44
C ALA A 343 -18.40 -19.33 7.93
N ASP A 344 -18.67 -18.64 6.81
CA ASP A 344 -20.01 -18.62 6.18
C ASP A 344 -20.45 -20.03 5.74
N ARG A 345 -19.51 -20.82 5.19
CA ARG A 345 -19.74 -22.22 4.78
C ARG A 345 -19.92 -23.19 5.94
N LEU A 346 -19.36 -22.89 7.11
CA LEU A 346 -19.50 -23.70 8.31
C LEU A 346 -20.84 -23.45 9.03
N ARG A 347 -21.44 -22.26 8.93
CA ARG A 347 -22.67 -21.90 9.68
C ARG A 347 -23.84 -22.88 9.54
N PRO A 348 -24.14 -23.45 8.36
CA PRO A 348 -25.22 -24.43 8.23
C PRO A 348 -24.95 -25.74 8.98
N LEU A 349 -23.69 -26.02 9.32
CA LEU A 349 -23.26 -27.23 10.00
C LEU A 349 -23.43 -27.02 11.51
N ALA A 350 -24.46 -27.62 12.09
CA ALA A 350 -24.98 -27.31 13.43
C ALA A 350 -24.13 -27.80 14.63
N GLY A 351 -22.83 -28.07 14.45
CA GLY A 351 -21.95 -28.63 15.48
C GLY A 351 -21.63 -27.66 16.63
N LYS A 352 -21.59 -28.15 17.88
CA LYS A 352 -21.30 -27.32 19.07
C LYS A 352 -20.00 -26.52 18.93
N ALA A 353 -18.93 -27.14 18.43
CA ALA A 353 -17.65 -26.46 18.21
C ALA A 353 -17.74 -25.34 17.17
N ILE A 354 -18.55 -25.51 16.12
CA ILE A 354 -18.75 -24.51 15.06
C ILE A 354 -19.50 -23.28 15.60
N ARG A 355 -20.51 -23.51 16.46
CA ARG A 355 -21.27 -22.44 17.13
C ARG A 355 -20.40 -21.56 18.03
N LEU A 356 -19.24 -22.05 18.47
CA LEU A 356 -18.26 -21.27 19.24
C LEU A 356 -17.18 -20.66 18.33
N ALA A 357 -16.63 -21.46 17.41
CA ALA A 357 -15.49 -21.06 16.57
C ALA A 357 -15.83 -19.94 15.58
N VAL A 358 -17.02 -19.95 14.97
CA VAL A 358 -17.42 -18.93 13.99
C VAL A 358 -17.60 -17.55 14.63
N PRO A 359 -18.32 -17.39 15.76
CA PRO A 359 -18.36 -16.11 16.47
C PRO A 359 -16.99 -15.66 16.95
N LEU A 360 -16.14 -16.57 17.45
CA LEU A 360 -14.79 -16.22 17.90
C LEU A 360 -13.92 -15.70 16.74
N ALA A 361 -13.98 -16.33 15.56
CA ALA A 361 -13.30 -15.83 14.36
C ALA A 361 -13.80 -14.43 13.95
N ALA A 362 -15.11 -14.20 14.05
CA ALA A 362 -15.70 -12.87 13.81
C ALA A 362 -15.21 -11.82 14.83
N CYS A 363 -15.10 -12.19 16.11
CA CYS A 363 -14.53 -11.34 17.15
C CYS A 363 -13.06 -11.02 16.88
N CYS A 364 -12.25 -12.00 16.49
CA CYS A 364 -10.84 -11.81 16.12
C CYS A 364 -10.67 -10.83 14.95
N LEU A 365 -11.48 -10.97 13.89
CA LEU A 365 -11.47 -10.04 12.75
C LEU A 365 -11.92 -8.64 13.13
N SER A 366 -12.94 -8.54 13.98
CA SER A 366 -13.42 -7.24 14.48
C SER A 366 -12.36 -6.56 15.36
N LEU A 367 -11.68 -7.32 16.22
CA LEU A 367 -10.58 -6.83 17.04
C LEU A 367 -9.42 -6.29 16.18
N VAL A 368 -9.01 -7.06 15.16
CA VAL A 368 -7.98 -6.62 14.20
C VAL A 368 -8.40 -5.29 13.56
N TYR A 369 -9.63 -5.23 13.04
CA TYR A 369 -10.16 -4.02 12.45
C TYR A 369 -10.14 -2.81 13.38
N PHE A 370 -10.63 -2.94 14.62
CA PHE A 370 -10.62 -1.83 15.57
C PHE A 370 -9.20 -1.40 15.93
N SER A 371 -8.28 -2.35 16.06
CA SER A 371 -6.86 -2.10 16.28
C SER A 371 -6.24 -1.29 15.13
N ASP A 372 -6.52 -1.68 13.88
CA ASP A 372 -6.06 -1.01 12.67
C ASP A 372 -6.68 0.39 12.51
N ALA A 373 -7.98 0.53 12.74
CA ALA A 373 -8.69 1.80 12.59
C ALA A 373 -8.26 2.84 13.63
N ILE A 374 -8.01 2.43 14.88
CA ILE A 374 -7.45 3.32 15.91
C ILE A 374 -6.05 3.76 15.50
N PHE A 375 -5.20 2.82 15.10
CA PHE A 375 -3.83 3.10 14.67
C PHE A 375 -3.79 4.04 13.46
N ALA A 376 -4.68 3.85 12.49
CA ALA A 376 -4.83 4.72 11.33
C ALA A 376 -5.10 6.17 11.71
N ASN A 377 -6.08 6.40 12.59
CA ASN A 377 -6.43 7.74 13.05
C ASN A 377 -5.27 8.38 13.84
N GLN A 378 -4.60 7.62 14.70
CA GLN A 378 -3.42 8.11 15.42
C GLN A 378 -2.28 8.48 14.45
N PHE A 379 -2.03 7.65 13.43
CA PHE A 379 -0.99 7.92 12.44
C PHE A 379 -1.28 9.18 11.63
N ILE A 380 -2.51 9.35 11.14
CA ILE A 380 -2.93 10.53 10.38
C ILE A 380 -2.81 11.79 11.24
N LEU A 381 -3.25 11.74 12.51
CA LEU A 381 -3.09 12.85 13.45
C LEU A 381 -1.62 13.20 13.67
N ARG A 382 -0.76 12.21 13.89
CA ARG A 382 0.68 12.45 14.03
C ARG A 382 1.23 13.15 12.79
N ARG A 383 0.75 12.77 11.61
CA ARG A 383 1.24 13.32 10.35
C ARG A 383 0.78 14.76 10.11
N ASP A 384 -0.43 15.12 10.53
CA ASP A 384 -0.88 16.51 10.55
C ASP A 384 -0.07 17.37 11.55
N LEU A 385 0.21 16.83 12.74
CA LEU A 385 1.08 17.49 13.72
C LEU A 385 2.53 17.65 13.23
N SER A 386 3.02 16.72 12.41
CA SER A 386 4.34 16.75 11.77
C SER A 386 4.40 17.84 10.69
N TYR A 387 3.32 17.96 9.91
CA TYR A 387 3.16 19.01 8.91
C TYR A 387 3.14 20.40 9.56
N ASN A 388 2.34 20.60 10.61
CA ASN A 388 2.30 21.87 11.35
C ASN A 388 3.64 22.22 12.00
N ALA A 389 4.37 21.22 12.54
CA ALA A 389 5.71 21.44 13.09
C ALA A 389 6.72 21.86 12.01
N THR A 390 6.63 21.25 10.82
CA THR A 390 7.47 21.59 9.67
C THR A 390 7.18 23.01 9.20
N LEU A 391 5.90 23.34 9.00
CA LEU A 391 5.43 24.67 8.62
C LEU A 391 5.95 25.73 9.59
N SER A 392 5.81 25.51 10.91
CA SER A 392 6.30 26.42 11.94
C SER A 392 7.83 26.57 11.90
N THR A 393 8.55 25.47 11.77
CA THR A 393 10.03 25.46 11.78
C THR A 393 10.59 26.19 10.57
N VAL A 394 10.10 25.86 9.38
CA VAL A 394 10.56 26.44 8.12
C VAL A 394 10.18 27.93 8.01
N THR A 395 9.00 28.33 8.48
CA THR A 395 8.61 29.75 8.50
C THR A 395 9.59 30.58 9.34
N ARG A 396 10.02 30.08 10.49
CA ARG A 396 11.03 30.75 11.34
C ARG A 396 12.41 30.81 10.67
N MET A 397 12.76 29.83 9.85
CA MET A 397 14.00 29.85 9.07
C MET A 397 13.93 30.92 7.98
N LEU A 398 12.81 31.02 7.25
CA LEU A 398 12.61 32.05 6.22
C LEU A 398 12.61 33.46 6.81
N GLU A 399 11.94 33.67 7.93
CA GLU A 399 11.91 34.97 8.62
C GLU A 399 13.33 35.45 8.97
N ARG A 400 14.18 34.54 9.47
CA ARG A 400 15.59 34.86 9.75
C ARG A 400 16.43 34.99 8.50
N ALA A 401 16.16 34.21 7.45
CA ALA A 401 16.88 34.29 6.19
C ALA A 401 16.77 35.69 5.57
N VAL A 402 15.58 36.29 5.59
CA VAL A 402 15.34 37.66 5.07
C VAL A 402 16.10 38.73 5.86
N GLN A 403 16.51 38.44 7.10
CA GLN A 403 17.31 39.35 7.93
C GLN A 403 18.82 39.21 7.70
N VAL A 404 19.28 38.17 6.97
CA VAL A 404 20.70 37.97 6.66
C VAL A 404 21.13 38.96 5.57
N GLU A 405 22.12 39.79 5.88
CA GLU A 405 22.70 40.72 4.92
C GLU A 405 23.24 39.98 3.68
N GLY A 406 22.84 40.44 2.50
CA GLY A 406 23.21 39.82 1.21
C GLY A 406 22.23 38.79 0.67
N TYR A 407 21.28 38.29 1.48
CA TYR A 407 20.23 37.40 0.99
C TYR A 407 19.13 38.17 0.25
N GLN A 408 18.79 37.71 -0.96
CA GLN A 408 17.67 38.22 -1.75
C GLN A 408 16.73 37.06 -2.11
N PRO A 409 15.46 37.08 -1.67
CA PRO A 409 14.48 36.05 -1.99
C PRO A 409 14.36 35.80 -3.50
N GLY A 410 14.41 34.52 -3.91
CA GLY A 410 14.33 34.11 -5.32
C GLY A 410 15.56 34.36 -6.18
N VAL A 411 16.58 35.06 -5.67
CA VAL A 411 17.82 35.35 -6.40
C VAL A 411 18.99 34.57 -5.81
N THR A 412 19.21 34.70 -4.51
CA THR A 412 20.31 34.06 -3.79
C THR A 412 20.02 32.56 -3.61
N PRO A 413 20.97 31.67 -4.00
CA PRO A 413 20.83 30.25 -3.74
C PRO A 413 20.81 29.93 -2.24
N VAL A 414 20.08 28.88 -1.84
CA VAL A 414 19.95 28.42 -0.46
C VAL A 414 20.36 26.96 -0.34
N ALA A 415 21.22 26.66 0.62
CA ALA A 415 21.67 25.33 0.97
C ALA A 415 21.26 24.98 2.40
N PHE A 416 20.50 23.90 2.57
CA PHE A 416 20.26 23.32 3.90
C PHE A 416 21.40 22.38 4.26
N ALA A 417 22.01 22.59 5.42
CA ALA A 417 23.08 21.75 5.91
C ALA A 417 22.62 20.89 7.09
N GLY A 418 22.63 19.57 6.89
CA GLY A 418 22.13 18.57 7.84
C GLY A 418 20.68 18.15 7.58
N VAL A 419 20.15 17.29 8.44
CA VAL A 419 18.78 16.75 8.35
C VAL A 419 17.90 17.26 9.49
N MET A 420 16.61 17.48 9.21
CA MET A 420 15.65 17.96 10.23
C MET A 420 15.49 17.00 11.41
N SER A 421 15.75 15.70 11.22
CA SER A 421 15.75 14.70 12.30
C SER A 421 16.85 14.93 13.35
N ASP A 422 17.92 15.64 12.98
CA ASP A 422 19.05 15.96 13.85
C ASP A 422 19.00 17.42 14.34
N SER A 423 17.86 18.09 14.14
CA SER A 423 17.68 19.46 14.60
C SER A 423 17.56 19.52 16.12
N HIS A 424 18.05 20.60 16.74
CA HIS A 424 17.79 20.90 18.14
C HIS A 424 16.30 21.11 18.46
N LEU A 425 15.45 21.25 17.42
CA LEU A 425 14.00 21.32 17.54
C LEU A 425 13.31 19.95 17.39
N TYR A 426 14.07 18.90 17.06
CA TYR A 426 13.54 17.55 16.94
C TYR A 426 12.97 17.10 18.28
N MET A 427 11.71 16.69 18.27
CA MET A 427 11.03 16.20 19.45
C MET A 427 10.02 15.14 19.05
N GLU A 428 10.25 13.91 19.50
CA GLU A 428 9.23 12.88 19.47
C GLU A 428 8.08 13.26 20.41
N ARG A 429 6.85 13.02 19.95
CA ARG A 429 5.65 13.41 20.68
C ARG A 429 5.26 12.29 21.65
N PRO A 430 5.10 12.58 22.95
CA PRO A 430 4.61 11.60 23.91
C PRO A 430 3.28 10.99 23.47
N GLY A 431 3.13 9.68 23.61
CA GLY A 431 1.94 8.93 23.21
C GLY A 431 1.93 8.44 21.76
N PHE A 432 2.97 8.70 20.98
CA PHE A 432 3.13 8.21 19.60
C PHE A 432 4.25 7.18 19.43
N GLU A 433 4.77 6.61 20.52
CA GLU A 433 5.94 5.71 20.53
C GLU A 433 5.73 4.50 19.61
N ALA A 434 4.54 3.89 19.65
CA ALA A 434 4.18 2.76 18.78
C ALA A 434 4.18 3.10 17.27
N ILE A 435 4.10 4.38 16.92
CA ILE A 435 4.13 4.86 15.54
C ILE A 435 5.57 5.15 15.09
N ASN A 436 6.50 5.43 16.01
CA ASN A 436 7.89 5.73 15.67
C ASN A 436 8.57 4.53 14.98
N ASP A 437 8.18 3.30 15.36
CA ASP A 437 8.61 2.06 14.69
C ASP A 437 8.02 1.88 13.27
N PHE A 438 6.88 2.52 13.00
CA PHE A 438 6.22 2.47 11.69
C PHE A 438 6.73 3.55 10.74
N ASP A 439 7.10 4.70 11.30
CA ASP A 439 7.54 5.86 10.55
C ASP A 439 8.40 6.76 11.45
N PHE A 440 9.67 6.89 11.10
CA PHE A 440 10.67 7.55 11.94
C PHE A 440 10.77 9.07 11.68
N TYR A 441 10.12 9.57 10.64
CA TYR A 441 10.18 10.99 10.30
C TYR A 441 9.19 11.81 11.14
N VAL A 442 9.70 12.72 11.98
CA VAL A 442 8.90 13.69 12.76
C VAL A 442 8.48 14.90 11.93
N TYR A 443 9.21 15.21 10.86
CA TYR A 443 8.90 16.31 9.95
C TYR A 443 8.33 15.79 8.62
N SER A 444 7.72 16.70 7.87
CA SER A 444 7.18 16.45 6.54
C SER A 444 8.25 16.47 5.45
N ILE A 445 9.26 17.32 5.63
CA ILE A 445 10.47 17.33 4.80
C ILE A 445 11.36 16.20 5.32
N THR A 446 11.57 15.19 4.49
CA THR A 446 12.18 13.91 4.90
C THR A 446 13.49 13.61 4.21
N TYR A 447 13.67 14.13 3.00
CA TYR A 447 14.90 14.00 2.21
C TYR A 447 15.02 15.20 1.27
N GLU A 448 16.19 15.39 0.69
CA GLU A 448 16.59 16.63 0.01
C GLU A 448 15.60 17.13 -1.06
N GLN A 449 15.10 16.25 -1.92
CA GLN A 449 14.14 16.61 -2.98
C GLN A 449 12.80 17.15 -2.43
N THR A 450 12.47 16.86 -1.18
CA THR A 450 11.23 17.35 -0.55
C THR A 450 11.29 18.80 -0.11
N TYR A 451 12.49 19.39 0.06
CA TYR A 451 12.63 20.81 0.41
C TYR A 451 12.01 21.71 -0.65
N PRO A 452 12.44 21.68 -1.93
CA PRO A 452 11.86 22.55 -2.96
C PRO A 452 10.35 22.35 -3.12
N TRP A 453 9.85 21.10 -3.01
CA TRP A 453 8.40 20.85 -3.04
C TRP A 453 7.66 21.54 -1.90
N PHE A 454 8.19 21.47 -0.67
CA PHE A 454 7.59 22.14 0.47
C PHE A 454 7.57 23.66 0.27
N PHE A 455 8.68 24.28 -0.10
CA PHE A 455 8.71 25.74 -0.28
C PHE A 455 7.81 26.22 -1.42
N HIS A 456 7.90 25.60 -2.59
CA HIS A 456 7.15 26.06 -3.75
C HIS A 456 5.66 25.72 -3.71
N MET A 457 5.31 24.50 -3.32
CA MET A 457 3.92 24.02 -3.41
C MET A 457 3.12 24.24 -2.12
N ILE A 458 3.78 24.26 -0.96
CA ILE A 458 3.10 24.46 0.33
C ILE A 458 3.16 25.91 0.77
N LEU A 459 4.35 26.51 0.82
CA LEU A 459 4.52 27.88 1.30
C LEU A 459 4.22 28.93 0.24
N GLY A 460 4.35 28.58 -1.05
CA GLY A 460 4.30 29.55 -2.14
C GLY A 460 5.52 30.48 -2.14
N ASP A 461 6.65 30.01 -1.60
CA ASP A 461 7.90 30.77 -1.52
C ASP A 461 8.79 30.50 -2.74
N PRO A 462 9.41 31.54 -3.35
CA PRO A 462 10.25 31.39 -4.53
C PRO A 462 11.69 30.98 -4.21
N ILE A 463 11.96 30.37 -3.04
CA ILE A 463 13.31 29.97 -2.61
C ILE A 463 14.09 29.30 -3.75
N ARG A 464 15.31 29.76 -3.98
CA ARG A 464 16.17 29.17 -4.99
C ARG A 464 17.09 28.18 -4.29
N MET A 465 16.87 26.88 -4.46
CA MET A 465 17.79 25.88 -3.91
C MET A 465 19.13 25.93 -4.67
N ALA A 466 20.24 25.90 -3.93
CA ALA A 466 21.57 25.70 -4.50
C ALA A 466 21.63 24.33 -5.21
N ASP A 467 22.51 24.17 -6.20
CA ASP A 467 22.64 22.89 -6.89
C ASP A 467 23.25 21.80 -5.99
N GLU A 468 23.10 20.54 -6.38
CA GLU A 468 23.52 19.41 -5.55
C GLU A 468 25.03 19.42 -5.27
N ALA A 469 25.85 19.77 -6.26
CA ALA A 469 27.31 19.79 -6.12
C ALA A 469 27.77 20.89 -5.16
N GLU A 470 27.21 22.10 -5.29
CA GLU A 470 27.46 23.22 -4.42
C GLU A 470 26.99 22.94 -2.99
N ARG A 471 25.77 22.41 -2.81
CA ARG A 471 25.26 22.02 -1.49
C ARG A 471 26.17 21.00 -0.82
N MET A 472 26.59 19.95 -1.55
CA MET A 472 27.51 18.95 -1.04
C MET A 472 28.88 19.53 -0.68
N ALA A 473 29.41 20.47 -1.47
CA ALA A 473 30.66 21.13 -1.13
C ALA A 473 30.54 21.98 0.14
N LEU A 474 29.46 22.77 0.25
CA LEU A 474 29.19 23.63 1.40
C LEU A 474 28.96 22.81 2.68
N ALA A 475 28.16 21.75 2.58
CA ALA A 475 27.83 20.80 3.65
C ALA A 475 29.03 20.33 4.48
N TYR A 476 30.14 20.03 3.80
CA TYR A 476 31.35 19.47 4.37
C TYR A 476 32.48 20.49 4.49
N SER A 477 32.21 21.77 4.21
CA SER A 477 33.20 22.82 4.40
C SER A 477 33.43 23.09 5.88
N ASP A 478 34.68 23.35 6.26
CA ASP A 478 35.05 23.69 7.65
C ASP A 478 34.27 24.91 8.16
N GLU A 479 33.97 25.87 7.27
CA GLU A 479 33.17 27.04 7.59
C GLU A 479 31.75 26.66 8.03
N VAL A 480 31.04 25.84 7.25
CA VAL A 480 29.67 25.40 7.59
C VAL A 480 29.67 24.46 8.79
N LEU A 481 30.65 23.57 8.89
CA LEU A 481 30.82 22.68 10.04
C LEU A 481 31.15 23.42 11.34
N SER A 482 31.61 24.68 11.26
CA SER A 482 31.80 25.56 12.43
C SER A 482 30.56 26.40 12.79
N MET A 483 29.59 26.54 11.89
CA MET A 483 28.35 27.31 12.16
C MET A 483 27.52 26.63 13.24
N PRO A 484 26.86 27.34 14.16
CA PRO A 484 25.96 26.70 15.12
C PRO A 484 24.69 26.17 14.43
N VAL A 485 24.00 25.21 15.04
CA VAL A 485 22.78 24.58 14.48
C VAL A 485 21.54 25.41 14.83
N PHE A 486 20.62 25.56 13.87
CA PHE A 486 19.34 26.25 14.09
C PHE A 486 18.59 25.62 15.27
N PRO A 487 18.07 26.43 16.22
CA PRO A 487 17.77 27.86 16.13
C PRO A 487 18.81 28.80 16.76
N ALA A 488 20.06 28.38 16.95
CA ALA A 488 21.10 29.26 17.50
C ALA A 488 21.38 30.47 16.58
N GLU A 489 21.86 31.57 17.16
CA GLU A 489 22.33 32.74 16.40
C GLU A 489 23.56 32.36 15.56
N GLY A 490 23.64 32.83 14.30
CA GLY A 490 24.70 32.45 13.37
C GLY A 490 24.48 31.13 12.62
N SER A 491 23.34 30.45 12.85
CA SER A 491 22.98 29.22 12.11
C SER A 491 22.56 29.46 10.65
N LEU A 492 22.31 30.72 10.30
CA LEU A 492 22.09 31.17 8.93
C LEU A 492 23.21 32.15 8.58
N LYS A 493 23.92 31.90 7.47
CA LYS A 493 25.06 32.73 7.07
C LYS A 493 25.23 32.69 5.55
N MET A 494 25.63 33.83 4.97
CA MET A 494 26.16 33.86 3.62
C MET A 494 27.54 33.20 3.59
N VAL A 495 27.68 32.15 2.79
CA VAL A 495 28.95 31.47 2.49
C VAL A 495 29.18 31.60 0.99
N GLY A 496 30.09 32.50 0.61
CA GLY A 496 30.22 32.95 -0.78
C GLY A 496 28.95 33.66 -1.24
N GLU A 497 28.35 33.17 -2.33
CA GLU A 497 27.10 33.71 -2.90
C GLU A 497 25.83 32.96 -2.43
N THR A 498 25.98 31.97 -1.55
CA THR A 498 24.90 31.08 -1.13
C THR A 498 24.56 31.28 0.34
N LEU A 499 23.26 31.35 0.65
CA LEU A 499 22.78 31.33 2.01
C LEU A 499 22.77 29.89 2.52
N VAL A 500 23.58 29.61 3.55
CA VAL A 500 23.58 28.32 4.23
C VAL A 500 22.69 28.39 5.46
N ILE A 501 21.79 27.41 5.60
CA ILE A 501 20.94 27.21 6.78
C ILE A 501 21.35 25.89 7.43
N ARG A 502 22.09 25.95 8.54
CA ARG A 502 22.51 24.74 9.27
C ARG A 502 21.39 24.25 10.19
N ILE A 503 20.85 23.08 9.92
CA ILE A 503 19.65 22.53 10.57
C ILE A 503 19.89 21.25 11.36
N GLY A 504 21.06 20.62 11.24
CA GLY A 504 21.43 19.44 12.01
C GLY A 504 22.94 19.33 12.25
N GLU A 505 23.33 18.48 13.18
CA GLU A 505 24.74 18.20 13.49
C GLU A 505 25.41 17.28 12.46
N ARG A 506 24.66 16.30 11.93
CA ARG A 506 25.14 15.33 10.94
C ARG A 506 24.48 15.55 9.59
N TYR A 507 25.18 15.08 8.55
CA TYR A 507 24.74 15.19 7.16
C TYR A 507 24.07 13.91 6.63
N LEU A 508 23.84 12.89 7.48
CA LEU A 508 23.20 11.63 7.11
C LEU A 508 22.10 11.25 8.10
#